data_AF-A0A373DE63-F1
#
_entry.id   AF-A0A373DE63-F1
#
_cell.length_a   1.000
_cell.length_b   1.000
_cell.length_c   1.000
_cell.angle_alpha   90.00
_cell.angle_beta   90.00
_cell.angle_gamma   90.00
#
_symmetry.space_group_name_H-M   'P 1'
#
loop_
_entity.id
_entity.type
_entity.pdbx_description
1 polymer ?
#
loop_
_entity_poly.entity_id
_entity_poly.type
_entity_poly.pdbx_seq_one_letter_code
_entity_poly.pdbx_strand_id
1 'polypeptide(L)' 'MDKKMKVKKYITYEEPLKGESFTLEQMQEVYEVRVDKKEYPEFSIWLHDMIRSGVFEEVVNE' A
#
# COMPACT_ATOMS: atom_id res chain seq x y z
N MET A 1 24.15 3.45 15.99
CA MET A 1 23.43 4.17 14.91
C MET A 1 22.08 3.53 14.77
N ASP A 2 21.19 3.86 15.69
CA ASP A 2 19.84 3.32 15.75
C ASP A 2 19.01 4.03 14.69
N LYS A 3 19.11 3.57 13.44
CA LYS A 3 18.13 3.91 12.42
C LYS A 3 16.81 3.35 12.91
N LYS A 4 16.02 4.16 13.64
CA LYS A 4 14.60 3.93 13.82
C LYS A 4 14.02 3.75 12.42
N MET A 5 13.82 2.50 11.99
CA MET A 5 13.19 2.18 10.73
C MET A 5 11.76 2.68 10.85
N LYS A 6 11.50 3.84 10.24
CA LYS A 6 10.15 4.38 10.09
C LYS A 6 9.32 3.31 9.39
N VAL A 7 8.36 2.73 10.12
CA VAL A 7 7.49 1.71 9.56
C VAL A 7 6.41 2.44 8.76
N LYS A 8 6.47 2.28 7.44
CA LYS A 8 5.40 2.75 6.54
C LYS A 8 4.20 1.82 6.69
N LYS A 9 3.03 2.42 6.85
CA LYS A 9 1.75 1.72 6.78
C LYS A 9 0.87 2.38 5.72
N TYR A 10 -0.04 1.61 5.16
CA TYR A 10 -0.96 2.02 4.12
C TYR A 10 -2.38 1.81 4.62
N ILE A 11 -3.17 2.87 4.76
CA ILE A 11 -4.55 2.78 5.25
C ILE A 11 -5.47 2.93 4.05
N THR A 12 -6.46 2.04 3.91
CA THR A 12 -7.53 2.23 2.93
C THR A 12 -8.81 2.68 3.59
N TYR A 13 -9.59 3.49 2.88
CA TYR A 13 -10.89 3.98 3.34
C TYR A 13 -12.06 3.36 2.56
N GLU A 14 -11.76 2.42 1.66
CA GLU A 14 -12.72 1.69 0.82
C GLU A 14 -13.36 0.53 1.59
N GLU A 15 -14.66 0.31 1.43
CA GLU A 15 -15.34 -0.85 1.99
C GLU A 15 -15.04 -2.12 1.18
N PRO A 16 -14.86 -3.30 1.83
CA PRO A 16 -15.09 -3.59 3.25
C PRO A 16 -13.89 -3.36 4.18
N LEU A 17 -12.74 -2.88 3.66
CA LEU A 17 -11.46 -2.79 4.38
C LEU A 17 -11.22 -1.43 5.05
N LYS A 18 -12.28 -0.63 5.19
CA LYS A 18 -12.20 0.76 5.63
C LYS A 18 -11.58 0.87 7.02
N GLY A 19 -10.49 1.63 7.11
CA GLY A 19 -9.75 1.86 8.34
C GLY A 19 -8.73 0.77 8.68
N GLU A 20 -8.60 -0.28 7.86
CA GLU A 20 -7.52 -1.24 8.02
C GLU A 20 -6.19 -0.68 7.53
N SER A 21 -5.10 -1.07 8.21
CA SER A 21 -3.74 -0.67 7.89
C SER A 21 -2.92 -1.86 7.39
N PHE A 22 -2.24 -1.67 6.27
CA PHE A 22 -1.41 -2.68 5.62
C PHE A 22 0.07 -2.29 5.72
N THR A 23 0.95 -3.26 5.89
CA THR A 23 2.39 -3.07 5.69
C THR A 23 2.74 -3.07 4.21
N LEU A 24 3.95 -2.66 3.85
CA LEU A 24 4.42 -2.75 2.46
C LEU A 24 4.40 -4.19 1.93
N GLU A 25 4.77 -5.16 2.76
CA GLU A 25 4.73 -6.59 2.42
C GLU A 25 3.29 -7.04 2.14
N GLN A 26 2.33 -6.65 2.97
CA GLN A 26 0.92 -6.98 2.75
C GLN A 26 0.36 -6.29 1.49
N MET A 27 0.77 -5.06 1.19
CA MET A 27 0.42 -4.39 -0.07
C MET A 27 0.98 -5.14 -1.27
N GLN A 28 2.18 -5.70 -1.16
CA GLN A 28 2.78 -6.52 -2.19
C GLN A 28 1.99 -7.83 -2.40
N GLU A 29 1.57 -8.50 -1.31
CA GLU A 29 0.69 -9.67 -1.39
C GLU A 29 -0.65 -9.34 -2.07
N VAL A 30 -1.26 -8.20 -1.73
CA VAL A 30 -2.50 -7.73 -2.39
C VAL A 30 -2.27 -7.53 -3.88
N TYR A 31 -1.16 -6.91 -4.27
CA TYR A 31 -0.80 -6.73 -5.68
C TYR A 31 -0.60 -8.07 -6.40
N GLU A 32 0.15 -9.00 -5.81
CA GLU A 32 0.40 -10.31 -6.39
C GLU A 32 -0.88 -11.14 -6.53
N VAL A 33 -1.82 -11.04 -5.60
CA VAL A 33 -3.06 -11.82 -5.62
C VAL A 33 -4.18 -11.17 -6.44
N ARG A 34 -4.37 -9.85 -6.35
CA ARG A 34 -5.60 -9.19 -6.82
C ARG A 34 -5.46 -8.32 -8.07
N VAL A 35 -4.25 -7.88 -8.42
CA VAL A 35 -4.06 -6.90 -9.50
C VAL A 35 -3.77 -7.61 -10.83
N ASP A 36 -4.32 -7.13 -11.95
CA ASP A 36 -3.95 -7.65 -13.27
C ASP A 36 -2.60 -7.06 -13.72
N LYS A 37 -1.64 -7.94 -14.01
CA LYS A 37 -0.27 -7.58 -14.34
C LYS A 37 -0.12 -7.08 -15.79
N LYS A 38 -1.16 -7.22 -16.61
CA LYS A 38 -1.24 -6.59 -17.93
C LYS A 38 -1.55 -5.11 -17.82
N GLU A 39 -2.35 -4.71 -16.83
CA GLU A 39 -2.69 -3.30 -16.58
C GLU A 39 -1.61 -2.62 -15.74
N TYR A 40 -1.17 -3.27 -14.66
CA TYR A 40 -0.09 -2.80 -13.82
C TYR A 40 1.02 -3.85 -13.77
N PRO A 41 2.04 -3.76 -14.64
CA PRO A 41 3.14 -4.72 -14.67
C PRO A 41 4.10 -4.59 -13.48
N GLU A 42 4.14 -3.43 -12.84
CA GLU A 42 5.04 -3.14 -11.73
C GLU A 42 4.27 -2.71 -10.47
N PHE A 43 4.65 -3.30 -9.34
CA PHE A 43 4.08 -2.99 -8.02
C PHE A 43 4.22 -1.51 -7.67
N SER A 44 5.36 -0.90 -8.00
CA SER A 44 5.62 0.51 -7.72
C SER A 44 4.65 1.44 -8.46
N ILE A 45 4.29 1.11 -9.70
CA ILE A 45 3.33 1.87 -10.51
C ILE A 45 1.94 1.74 -9.89
N TRP A 46 1.51 0.52 -9.57
CA TRP A 46 0.23 0.27 -8.93
C TRP A 46 0.12 0.98 -7.58
N LEU A 47 1.11 0.83 -6.71
CA LEU A 47 1.11 1.44 -5.38
C LEU A 47 1.09 2.97 -5.48
N HIS A 48 1.85 3.56 -6.39
CA HIS A 48 1.84 5.01 -6.60
C HIS A 48 0.45 5.50 -7.05
N ASP A 49 -0.20 4.76 -7.95
CA ASP A 49 -1.53 5.09 -8.45
C ASP A 49 -2.61 4.98 -7.36
N MET A 50 -2.54 3.94 -6.53
CA MET A 50 -3.43 3.75 -5.39
C MET A 50 -3.30 4.89 -4.36
N ILE A 51 -2.07 5.34 -4.09
CA ILE A 51 -1.82 6.47 -3.19
C ILE A 51 -2.28 7.78 -3.81
N ARG A 52 -1.93 8.03 -5.08
CA ARG A 52 -2.30 9.26 -5.79
C ARG A 52 -3.82 9.41 -5.93
N SER A 53 -4.52 8.31 -6.17
CA SER A 53 -5.97 8.28 -6.32
C SER A 53 -6.71 8.38 -4.98
N GLY A 54 -6.00 8.26 -3.85
CA GLY A 54 -6.60 8.31 -2.51
C GLY A 54 -7.28 7.02 -2.07
N VAL A 55 -7.08 5.91 -2.80
CA VAL A 55 -7.56 4.57 -2.42
C VAL A 55 -6.81 4.10 -1.17
N PHE A 56 -5.51 4.42 -1.11
CA PHE A 56 -4.66 4.20 0.05
C PHE A 56 -3.97 5.49 0.48
N GLU A 57 -3.73 5.62 1.78
CA GLU A 57 -2.96 6.71 2.38
C GLU A 57 -1.68 6.15 3.01
N GLU A 58 -0.52 6.67 2.60
CA GLU A 58 0.76 6.33 3.24
C GLU A 58 0.90 7.10 4.55
N VAL A 59 0.93 6.37 5.68
CA VAL A 59 1.20 6.92 7.00
C VAL A 59 2.55 6.43 7.52
N VAL A 60 3.30 7.32 8.16
CA VAL A 60 4.62 7.02 8.70
C VAL A 60 4.55 7.16 10.21
N ASN A 61 4.70 6.06 10.94
CA ASN A 61 4.80 6.11 12.40
C ASN A 61 6.27 6.35 12.84
N GLU A 62 6.46 7.30 13.76
CA GLU A 62 7.75 7.73 14.35
C GLU A 62 8.08 7.08 15.72
#